data_AF-A0A6N6LCA5-F1
#
_entry.id   AF-A0A6N6LCA5-F1
#
_cell.length_a   1.000
_cell.length_b   1.000
_cell.length_c   1.000
_cell.angle_alpha   90.00
_cell.angle_beta   90.00
_cell.angle_gamma   90.00
#
_symmetry.space_group_name_H-M   'P 1'
#
loop_
_entity.id
_entity.type
_entity.pdbx_description
1 polymer ?
#
loop_
_entity_poly.entity_id
_entity_poly.type
_entity_poly.pdbx_seq_one_letter_code
_entity_poly.pdbx_strand_id
1 'polypeptide(L)'
;MDAITQEESTEVRDVLSRFYGPVARTWAITPNTYDVLGRMITASEACTRAMHLVPRPWDVSSPVKWAKRQVRQAIVRYLKTPEGQHYLTCMKVAANNFRMDFEMASHGL
;
A
#
# COMPACT_ATOMS: atom_id res chain seq x y z
N MET A 1 9.93 21.87 -12.17
CA MET A 1 9.81 20.40 -12.07
C MET A 1 11.22 19.90 -11.97
N ASP A 2 11.56 19.33 -10.82
CA ASP A 2 12.92 18.85 -10.58
C ASP A 2 13.21 17.65 -11.48
N ALA A 3 14.43 17.57 -11.99
CA ALA A 3 14.83 16.48 -12.87
C ALA A 3 14.95 15.19 -12.06
N ILE A 4 14.17 14.17 -12.42
CA ILE A 4 14.26 12.84 -11.80
C ILE A 4 15.62 12.23 -12.14
N THR A 5 16.33 11.75 -11.12
CA THR A 5 17.61 11.07 -11.30
C THR A 5 17.40 9.65 -11.84
N GLN A 6 18.42 9.08 -12.48
CA GLN A 6 18.36 7.71 -13.00
C GLN A 6 18.23 6.67 -11.87
N GLU A 7 18.77 6.97 -10.70
CA GLU A 7 18.67 6.14 -9.50
C GLU A 7 17.22 6.07 -9.02
N GLU A 8 16.59 7.23 -8.79
CA GLU A 8 15.19 7.30 -8.34
C GLU A 8 14.23 6.62 -9.34
N SER A 9 14.47 6.80 -10.65
CA SER A 9 13.71 6.13 -11.71
C SER A 9 13.83 4.60 -11.62
N THR A 10 15.01 4.10 -11.27
CA THR A 10 15.24 2.66 -11.12
C THR A 10 14.53 2.12 -9.89
N GLU A 11 14.56 2.84 -8.78
CA GLU A 11 13.88 2.46 -7.54
C GLU A 11 12.36 2.38 -7.71
N VAL A 12 11.74 3.41 -8.29
CA VAL A 12 10.30 3.40 -8.55
C VAL A 12 9.93 2.25 -9.47
N ARG A 13 10.73 1.98 -10.50
CA ARG A 13 10.51 0.86 -11.41
C ARG A 13 10.60 -0.50 -10.68
N ASP A 14 11.52 -0.68 -9.73
CA ASP A 14 11.57 -1.90 -8.91
C ASP A 14 10.30 -2.06 -8.07
N VAL A 15 9.88 -0.99 -7.40
CA VAL A 15 8.66 -0.98 -6.59
C VAL A 15 7.44 -1.35 -7.44
N LEU A 16 7.25 -0.71 -8.59
CA LEU A 16 6.13 -0.99 -9.50
C LEU A 16 6.20 -2.43 -10.05
N SER A 17 7.41 -2.95 -10.32
CA SER A 17 7.60 -4.33 -10.77
C SER A 17 7.16 -5.36 -9.74
N ARG A 18 7.20 -5.04 -8.44
CA ARG A 18 6.68 -5.94 -7.38
C ARG A 18 5.16 -6.06 -7.39
N PHE A 19 4.45 -5.04 -7.91
CA PHE A 19 2.99 -5.03 -7.97
C PHE A 19 2.45 -5.52 -9.32
N TYR A 20 3.06 -5.08 -10.43
CA TYR A 20 2.53 -5.32 -11.77
C TYR A 20 3.36 -6.33 -12.58
N GLY A 21 4.50 -6.78 -12.06
CA GLY A 21 5.38 -7.72 -12.73
C GLY A 21 6.16 -7.08 -13.90
N PRO A 22 6.55 -7.88 -14.92
CA PRO A 22 7.45 -7.43 -15.98
C PRO A 22 6.96 -6.22 -16.78
N VAL A 23 5.64 -6.00 -16.87
CA VAL A 23 5.07 -4.87 -17.63
C VAL A 23 5.48 -3.51 -17.06
N ALA A 24 5.69 -3.40 -15.74
CA ALA A 24 6.14 -2.15 -15.14
C ALA A 24 7.55 -1.75 -15.59
N ARG A 25 8.35 -2.69 -16.11
CA ARG A 25 9.71 -2.39 -16.59
C ARG A 25 9.70 -1.59 -17.89
N THR A 26 8.63 -1.68 -18.68
CA THR A 26 8.50 -0.93 -19.94
C THR A 26 7.94 0.48 -19.74
N TRP A 27 7.45 0.79 -18.54
CA TRP A 27 6.93 2.12 -18.23
C TRP A 27 8.06 3.13 -18.10
N ALA A 28 7.89 4.28 -18.75
CA ALA A 28 8.72 5.44 -18.50
C ALA A 28 8.35 6.01 -17.13
N ILE A 29 9.36 6.37 -16.34
CA ILE A 29 9.16 7.00 -15.04
C ILE A 29 9.18 8.51 -15.24
N THR A 30 8.03 9.13 -15.08
CA THR A 30 7.81 10.56 -15.22
C THR A 30 7.49 11.17 -13.85
N PRO A 31 7.50 12.51 -13.69
CA PRO A 31 7.05 13.13 -12.44
C PRO A 31 5.62 12.73 -12.06
N ASN A 32 4.74 12.53 -13.05
CA ASN A 32 3.38 12.04 -12.83
C ASN A 32 3.36 10.64 -12.23
N THR A 33 4.34 9.78 -12.57
CA THR A 33 4.46 8.45 -11.97
C THR A 33 4.68 8.52 -10.46
N TYR A 34 5.46 9.49 -9.97
CA TYR A 34 5.66 9.70 -8.52
C TYR A 34 4.39 10.19 -7.84
N ASP A 35 3.66 11.11 -8.47
CA ASP A 35 2.37 11.58 -7.94
C ASP A 35 1.35 10.44 -7.85
N VAL A 36 1.23 9.62 -8.89
CA VAL A 36 0.37 8.42 -8.87
C VAL A 36 0.82 7.44 -7.78
N LEU A 37 2.13 7.26 -7.58
CA LEU A 37 2.66 6.43 -6.51
C LEU A 37 2.29 6.97 -5.12
N GLY A 38 2.43 8.28 -4.90
CA GLY A 38 2.01 8.95 -3.67
C GLY A 38 0.51 8.76 -3.42
N ARG A 39 -0.32 9.01 -4.44
CA ARG A 39 -1.78 8.80 -4.37
C ARG A 39 -2.15 7.35 -4.05
N MET A 40 -1.47 6.38 -4.66
CA MET A 40 -1.68 4.96 -4.38
C MET A 40 -1.36 4.61 -2.92
N ILE A 41 -0.24 5.12 -2.38
CA ILE A 41 0.16 4.92 -0.99
C ILE A 41 -0.90 5.52 -0.06
N THR A 42 -1.27 6.79 -0.25
CA THR A 42 -2.29 7.48 0.57
C THR A 42 -3.65 6.78 0.49
N ALA A 43 -4.08 6.33 -0.69
CA ALA A 43 -5.34 5.60 -0.85
C ALA A 43 -5.37 4.28 -0.07
N SER A 44 -4.22 3.61 0.08
CA SER A 44 -4.12 2.35 0.81
C SER A 44 -4.21 2.52 2.35
N GLU A 45 -3.99 3.74 2.87
CA GLU A 45 -4.00 4.00 4.32
C GLU A 45 -5.37 3.71 4.95
N ALA A 46 -6.46 4.07 4.27
CA ALA A 46 -7.81 3.86 4.78
C ALA A 46 -8.07 2.36 5.01
N CYS A 47 -7.66 1.52 4.06
CA CYS A 47 -7.71 0.08 4.20
C CYS A 47 -6.81 -0.40 5.34
N THR A 48 -5.58 0.11 5.43
CA THR A 48 -4.63 -0.29 6.50
C THR A 48 -5.19 0.03 7.89
N ARG A 49 -5.78 1.21 8.09
CA ARG A 49 -6.44 1.60 9.34
C ARG A 49 -7.61 0.66 9.67
N ALA A 50 -8.44 0.34 8.68
CA ALA A 50 -9.56 -0.59 8.87
C ALA A 50 -9.09 -2.01 9.25
N MET A 51 -7.97 -2.48 8.69
CA MET A 51 -7.40 -3.81 8.98
C MET A 51 -7.00 -4.00 10.45
N HIS A 52 -6.74 -2.93 11.20
CA HIS A 52 -6.48 -3.04 12.65
C HIS A 52 -7.73 -3.41 13.45
N LEU A 53 -8.91 -3.08 12.94
CA LEU A 53 -10.21 -3.35 13.56
C LEU A 53 -10.73 -4.76 13.24
N VAL A 54 -10.19 -5.40 12.20
CA VAL A 54 -10.57 -6.76 11.82
C VAL A 54 -10.19 -7.75 12.94
N PRO A 55 -11.16 -8.48 13.53
CA PRO A 55 -10.87 -9.50 14.53
C PRO A 55 -9.99 -10.60 13.96
N ARG A 56 -8.95 -11.01 14.69
CA ARG A 56 -8.10 -12.14 14.30
C ARG A 56 -8.77 -13.46 14.69
N PRO A 57 -8.50 -14.58 13.98
CA PRO A 57 -9.20 -15.84 14.18
C PRO A 57 -9.39 -16.26 15.64
N TRP A 58 -10.51 -16.94 15.87
CA TRP A 58 -10.87 -17.50 17.16
C TRP A 58 -9.83 -18.51 17.66
N ASP A 59 -9.46 -18.42 18.94
CA ASP A 59 -8.73 -19.48 19.63
C ASP A 59 -9.73 -20.15 20.57
N VAL A 60 -9.72 -21.49 20.64
CA VAL A 60 -10.56 -22.44 21.40
C VAL A 60 -10.90 -22.11 22.88
N SER A 61 -10.48 -20.95 23.36
CA SER A 61 -10.85 -20.30 24.63
C SER A 61 -12.35 -19.95 24.81
N SER A 62 -12.68 -19.02 25.72
CA SER A 62 -14.04 -18.56 26.01
C SER A 62 -14.40 -17.30 25.19
N PRO A 63 -15.58 -17.24 24.50
CA PRO A 63 -16.09 -16.13 23.65
C PRO A 63 -15.76 -14.73 24.15
N VAL A 64 -16.10 -14.48 25.42
CA VAL A 64 -15.96 -13.17 26.06
C VAL A 64 -14.49 -12.81 26.29
N LYS A 65 -13.65 -13.78 26.68
CA LYS A 65 -12.23 -13.54 26.95
C LYS A 65 -11.47 -13.17 25.68
N TRP A 66 -11.73 -13.88 24.58
CA TRP A 66 -11.15 -13.54 23.27
C TRP A 66 -11.63 -12.17 22.79
N ALA A 67 -12.92 -11.84 22.91
CA ALA A 67 -13.43 -10.55 22.44
C ALA A 67 -12.74 -9.38 23.16
N LYS A 68 -12.61 -9.47 24.49
CA LYS A 68 -11.84 -8.49 25.29
C LYS A 68 -10.38 -8.41 24.84
N ARG A 69 -9.75 -9.55 24.50
CA ARG A 69 -8.38 -9.60 23.97
C ARG A 69 -8.27 -8.92 22.61
N GLN A 70 -9.22 -9.15 21.69
CA GLN A 70 -9.22 -8.54 20.36
C GLN A 70 -9.30 -7.01 20.43
N VAL A 71 -10.18 -6.47 21.28
CA VAL A 71 -10.30 -5.00 21.47
C VAL A 71 -8.99 -4.40 21.97
N ARG A 72 -8.38 -4.99 23.02
CA ARG A 72 -7.09 -4.51 23.55
C ARG A 72 -5.99 -4.57 22.49
N GLN A 73 -5.93 -5.67 21.74
CA GLN A 73 -4.93 -5.82 20.67
C GLN A 73 -5.18 -4.87 19.50
N ALA A 74 -6.43 -4.56 19.16
CA ALA A 74 -6.76 -3.59 18.11
C ALA A 74 -6.21 -2.20 18.43
N ILE A 75 -6.39 -1.75 19.68
CA ILE A 75 -5.84 -0.47 20.16
C ILE A 75 -4.31 -0.48 20.09
N VAL A 76 -3.67 -1.54 20.58
CA VAL A 76 -2.21 -1.66 20.53
C VAL A 76 -1.69 -1.65 19.09
N ARG A 77 -2.36 -2.34 18.17
CA ARG A 77 -1.99 -2.32 16.75
C ARG A 77 -2.10 -0.91 16.17
N TYR A 78 -3.24 -0.26 16.38
CA TYR A 78 -3.47 1.10 15.89
C TYR A 78 -2.41 2.09 16.38
N LEU A 79 -2.01 2.02 17.65
CA LEU A 79 -1.01 2.92 18.23
C LEU A 79 0.44 2.55 17.90
N LYS A 80 0.74 1.27 17.68
CA LYS A 80 2.11 0.79 17.44
C LYS A 80 2.46 0.65 15.97
N THR A 81 1.51 0.74 15.05
CA THR A 81 1.81 0.68 13.61
C THR A 81 2.59 1.95 13.22
N PRO A 82 3.87 1.83 12.84
CA PRO A 82 4.66 2.97 12.43
C PRO A 82 4.07 3.65 11.20
N GLU A 83 4.24 4.96 11.12
CA GLU A 83 3.92 5.73 9.91
C GLU A 83 4.65 5.11 8.70
N GLY A 84 3.94 4.96 7.58
CA GLY A 84 4.46 4.33 6.37
C GLY A 84 4.42 2.80 6.33
N GLN A 85 3.93 2.10 7.37
CA GLN A 85 3.65 0.66 7.26
C GLN A 85 2.23 0.39 6.76
N HIS A 86 2.13 -0.36 5.66
CA HIS A 86 0.86 -0.73 5.04
C HIS A 86 0.69 -2.24 4.99
N TYR A 87 -0.54 -2.73 5.15
CA TYR A 87 -0.83 -4.14 4.91
C TYR A 87 -0.64 -4.44 3.42
N LEU A 88 0.09 -5.52 3.11
CA LEU A 88 0.37 -5.94 1.72
C LEU A 88 -0.91 -6.12 0.89
N THR A 89 -1.98 -6.63 1.50
CA THR A 89 -3.28 -6.79 0.83
C THR A 89 -3.88 -5.45 0.43
N CYS A 90 -3.82 -4.44 1.30
CA CYS A 90 -4.29 -3.09 1.01
C CYS A 90 -3.46 -2.44 -0.12
N MET A 91 -2.14 -2.61 -0.10
CA MET A 91 -1.27 -2.13 -1.18
C MET A 91 -1.57 -2.81 -2.52
N LYS A 92 -1.83 -4.13 -2.52
CA LYS A 92 -2.20 -4.86 -3.75
C LYS A 92 -3.54 -4.40 -4.32
N VAL A 93 -4.53 -4.16 -3.46
CA VAL A 93 -5.84 -3.63 -3.89
C VAL A 93 -5.69 -2.23 -4.45
N ALA A 94 -4.93 -1.36 -3.76
CA ALA A 94 -4.63 -0.02 -4.26
C ALA A 94 -3.91 -0.10 -5.62
N ALA A 95 -2.85 -0.89 -5.73
CA ALA A 95 -2.15 -1.08 -7.00
C ALA A 95 -3.08 -1.53 -8.13
N ASN A 96 -3.98 -2.48 -7.87
CA ASN A 96 -4.96 -2.89 -8.88
C ASN A 96 -5.84 -1.72 -9.38
N ASN A 97 -6.25 -0.82 -8.48
CA ASN A 97 -7.08 0.33 -8.84
C ASN A 97 -6.32 1.40 -9.60
N PHE A 98 -5.02 1.58 -9.32
CA PHE A 98 -4.17 2.61 -9.93
C PHE A 98 -3.42 2.14 -11.19
N ARG A 99 -3.62 0.89 -11.63
CA ARG A 99 -2.90 0.33 -12.79
C ARG A 99 -3.00 1.23 -14.03
N MET A 100 -4.21 1.66 -14.38
CA MET A 100 -4.44 2.50 -15.55
C MET A 100 -3.80 3.89 -15.39
N ASP A 101 -3.82 4.44 -14.17
CA ASP A 101 -3.20 5.72 -13.88
C ASP A 101 -1.69 5.67 -14.08
N PHE A 102 -1.04 4.57 -13.69
CA PHE A 102 0.39 4.38 -13.96
C PHE A 102 0.70 4.23 -15.44
N GLU A 103 -0.14 3.52 -16.19
CA GLU A 103 0.02 3.38 -17.64
C GLU A 103 -0.09 4.75 -18.31
N MET A 104 -1.11 5.55 -17.97
CA MET A 104 -1.27 6.92 -18.47
C MET A 104 -0.10 7.83 -18.08
N ALA A 105 0.31 7.80 -16.81
CA ALA A 105 1.44 8.59 -16.32
C ALA A 105 2.76 8.21 -17.03
N SER A 106 2.93 6.95 -17.40
CA SER A 106 4.08 6.48 -18.17
C SER A 106 4.10 7.01 -19.60
N HIS A 107 2.95 7.37 -20.15
CA HIS A 107 2.81 8.05 -21.44
C HIS A 107 2.89 9.58 -21.33
N GLY A 108 3.12 10.11 -20.13
CA GLY A 108 3.22 11.56 -19.88
C GLY A 108 1.87 12.27 -19.76
N LEU A 109 0.79 11.51 -19.52
CA LEU A 109 -0.55 12.01 -19.26
C LEU A 109 -0.82 12.19 -17.76
#